data_AF-A0A9D2QYG7-F1
#
_entry.id   AF-A0A9D2QYG7-F1
#
_cell.length_a   1.000
_cell.length_b   1.000
_cell.length_c   1.000
_cell.angle_alpha   90.00
_cell.angle_beta   90.00
_cell.angle_gamma   90.00
#
_symmetry.space_group_name_H-M   'P 1'
#
loop_
_entity.id
_entity.type
_entity.pdbx_description
1 polymer ?
#
loop_
_entity_poly.entity_id
_entity_poly.type
_entity_poly.pdbx_seq_one_letter_code
_entity_poly.pdbx_strand_id
1 'polypeptide(L)'
;MKREAANTGFVSRALRAEIRKTRRRFLWVLPLGVVLLEFLILATNKYAYKPEVAADGYFYLLFGIPLYNTIFLPLALAVMASRICDAENRGNTWKLLCTMQEKKQLFDIKLLLGGLYALFLTALEALLIPALGQIIPITQAFPVRHYLIFLGVLFVVSWALFLMQQILSLLIESQLIPLFIGLLGSFVGVFSAFFPMDKVTGFLPWGYYIVGLTVSSWYDEESRVSHFYEVPFRWPWFLAFLIVFLILYFVGKRLFLKKEV
;
A
#
# COMPACT_ATOMS: atom_id res chain seq x y z
N MET A 1 17.65 -20.96 21.88
CA MET A 1 18.68 -21.37 20.90
C MET A 1 18.31 -22.53 19.96
N LYS A 2 18.34 -23.83 20.32
CA LYS A 2 18.06 -24.92 19.33
C LYS A 2 16.64 -24.90 18.73
N ARG A 3 15.61 -24.54 19.51
CA ARG A 3 14.23 -24.37 19.01
C ARG A 3 14.05 -23.14 18.10
N GLU A 4 14.74 -22.04 18.36
CA GLU A 4 14.67 -20.83 17.51
C GLU A 4 15.36 -21.01 16.17
N ALA A 5 16.54 -21.65 16.14
CA ALA A 5 17.25 -21.95 14.89
C ALA A 5 16.48 -22.95 14.01
N ALA A 6 15.77 -23.91 14.61
CA ALA A 6 14.87 -24.80 13.88
C ALA A 6 13.65 -24.05 13.32
N ASN A 7 13.13 -23.06 14.06
CA ASN A 7 11.96 -22.28 13.67
C ASN A 7 12.27 -21.28 12.54
N THR A 8 13.43 -20.61 12.57
CA THR A 8 13.89 -19.73 11.47
C THR A 8 14.18 -20.51 10.19
N GLY A 9 14.76 -21.71 10.30
CA GLY A 9 14.92 -22.65 9.18
C GLY A 9 13.60 -23.13 8.58
N PHE A 10 12.54 -23.23 9.38
CA PHE A 10 11.20 -23.58 8.91
C PHE A 10 10.51 -22.40 8.19
N VAL A 11 10.47 -21.22 8.83
CA VAL A 11 9.86 -20.01 8.24
C VAL A 11 10.49 -19.67 6.89
N SER A 12 11.82 -19.73 6.78
CA SER A 12 12.50 -19.47 5.50
C SER A 12 12.18 -20.49 4.41
N ARG A 13 11.91 -21.76 4.75
CA ARG A 13 11.51 -22.79 3.78
C ARG A 13 10.07 -22.59 3.33
N ALA A 14 9.17 -22.30 4.26
CA ALA A 14 7.76 -22.04 3.97
C ALA A 14 7.57 -20.73 3.18
N LEU A 15 8.34 -19.67 3.48
CA LEU A 15 8.38 -18.45 2.66
C LEU A 15 8.87 -18.73 1.24
N ARG A 16 9.96 -19.51 1.09
CA ARG A 16 10.47 -19.93 -0.24
C ARG A 16 9.42 -20.73 -1.01
N ALA A 17 8.62 -21.56 -0.34
CA ALA A 17 7.53 -22.29 -0.97
C ALA A 17 6.45 -21.34 -1.51
N GLU A 18 6.02 -20.33 -0.72
CA GLU A 18 5.06 -19.32 -1.17
C GLU A 18 5.60 -18.45 -2.32
N ILE A 19 6.88 -18.06 -2.28
CA ILE A 19 7.54 -17.35 -3.39
C ILE A 19 7.53 -18.23 -4.66
N ARG A 20 7.74 -19.55 -4.52
CA ARG A 20 7.72 -20.46 -5.66
C ARG A 20 6.32 -20.60 -6.26
N LYS A 21 5.26 -20.58 -5.45
CA LYS A 21 3.86 -20.55 -5.92
C LYS A 21 3.55 -19.30 -6.75
N THR A 22 4.12 -18.16 -6.37
CA THR A 22 3.85 -16.87 -7.00
C THR A 22 4.80 -16.54 -8.16
N ARG A 23 5.95 -17.23 -8.27
CA ARG A 23 7.00 -16.95 -9.28
C ARG A 23 6.51 -16.90 -10.73
N ARG A 24 5.58 -17.77 -11.11
CA ARG A 24 5.02 -17.82 -12.49
C ARG A 24 3.83 -16.89 -12.70
N ARG A 25 3.37 -16.20 -11.66
CA ARG A 25 2.21 -15.28 -11.70
C ARG A 25 2.62 -13.82 -11.93
N PHE A 26 3.93 -13.54 -12.04
CA PHE A 26 4.48 -12.21 -12.32
C PHE A 26 3.95 -11.10 -11.40
N LEU A 27 3.67 -11.40 -10.13
CA LEU A 27 3.09 -10.41 -9.20
C LEU A 27 4.00 -9.21 -8.94
N TRP A 28 5.31 -9.37 -9.15
CA TRP A 28 6.29 -8.29 -9.08
C TRP A 28 6.08 -7.20 -10.16
N VAL A 29 5.37 -7.52 -11.24
CA VAL A 29 5.00 -6.56 -12.29
C VAL A 29 3.96 -5.55 -11.79
N LEU A 30 3.15 -5.90 -10.78
CA LEU A 30 2.10 -4.99 -10.29
C LEU A 30 2.68 -3.73 -9.63
N PRO A 31 3.59 -3.81 -8.62
CA PRO A 31 4.26 -2.62 -8.09
C PRO A 31 5.02 -1.82 -9.16
N LEU A 32 5.74 -2.51 -10.06
CA LEU A 32 6.45 -1.83 -11.15
C LEU A 32 5.50 -1.10 -12.10
N GLY A 33 4.37 -1.71 -12.43
CA GLY A 33 3.37 -1.11 -13.29
C GLY A 33 2.76 0.14 -12.68
N VAL A 34 2.44 0.12 -11.37
CA VAL A 34 1.93 1.31 -10.66
C VAL A 34 2.97 2.43 -10.70
N VAL A 35 4.21 2.17 -10.28
CA VAL A 35 5.27 3.19 -10.23
C VAL A 35 5.62 3.71 -11.64
N LEU A 36 5.60 2.85 -12.66
CA LEU A 36 5.81 3.26 -14.04
C LEU A 36 4.68 4.17 -14.53
N LEU A 37 3.42 3.85 -14.21
CA LEU A 37 2.29 4.71 -14.57
C LEU A 37 2.40 6.07 -13.88
N GLU A 38 2.73 6.10 -12.59
CA GLU A 38 2.97 7.35 -11.85
C GLU A 38 4.12 8.16 -12.43
N PHE A 39 5.23 7.51 -12.77
CA PHE A 39 6.34 8.13 -13.48
C PHE A 39 5.88 8.77 -14.79
N LEU A 40 5.16 8.03 -15.63
CA LEU A 40 4.68 8.54 -16.91
C LEU A 40 3.73 9.72 -16.74
N ILE A 41 2.78 9.64 -15.79
CA ILE A 41 1.83 10.72 -15.50
C ILE A 41 2.58 11.98 -15.06
N LEU A 42 3.51 11.86 -14.10
CA LEU A 42 4.21 13.00 -13.52
C LEU A 42 5.26 13.58 -14.46
N ALA A 43 6.04 12.74 -15.14
CA ALA A 43 7.08 13.17 -16.07
C ALA A 43 6.51 13.84 -17.32
N THR A 44 5.29 13.49 -17.75
CA THR A 44 4.64 14.12 -18.91
C THR A 44 3.71 15.29 -18.54
N ASN A 45 3.50 15.53 -17.26
CA ASN A 45 2.63 16.61 -16.81
C ASN A 45 3.28 17.98 -17.04
N LYS A 46 2.80 18.71 -18.06
CA LYS A 46 3.27 20.05 -18.41
C LYS A 46 3.21 21.05 -17.24
N TYR A 47 2.30 20.85 -16.30
CA TYR A 47 2.20 21.69 -15.11
C TYR A 47 3.47 21.63 -14.25
N ALA A 48 4.13 20.47 -14.17
CA ALA A 48 5.34 20.31 -13.36
C ALA A 48 6.56 21.07 -13.91
N TYR A 49 6.56 21.43 -15.20
CA TYR A 49 7.66 22.13 -15.87
C TYR A 49 7.49 23.65 -15.89
N LYS A 50 6.40 24.15 -15.30
CA LYS A 50 6.14 25.58 -15.17
C LYS A 50 7.15 26.22 -14.21
N PRO A 51 7.70 27.41 -14.53
CA PRO A 51 8.67 28.07 -13.68
C PRO A 51 8.09 28.42 -12.30
N GLU A 52 6.78 28.66 -12.21
CA GLU A 52 6.09 28.97 -10.95
C GLU A 52 6.09 27.77 -9.98
N VAL A 53 6.20 26.53 -10.49
CA VAL A 53 6.17 25.30 -9.69
C VAL A 53 7.57 24.85 -9.27
N ALA A 54 8.63 25.38 -9.89
CA ALA A 54 10.01 24.97 -9.63
C ALA A 54 10.41 25.11 -8.16
N ALA A 55 9.93 26.18 -7.49
CA ALA A 55 10.22 26.47 -6.09
C ALA A 55 9.57 25.49 -5.09
N ASP A 56 8.45 24.89 -5.48
CA ASP A 56 7.69 23.92 -4.66
C ASP A 56 7.66 22.51 -5.29
N GLY A 57 8.60 22.21 -6.18
CA GLY A 57 8.53 21.03 -7.05
C GLY A 57 8.51 19.70 -6.28
N TYR A 58 9.28 19.55 -5.19
CA TYR A 58 9.23 18.33 -4.38
C TYR A 58 7.94 18.25 -3.57
N PHE A 59 7.40 19.38 -3.12
CA PHE A 59 6.11 19.42 -2.44
C PHE A 59 4.96 19.04 -3.38
N TYR A 60 5.01 19.48 -4.64
CA TYR A 60 4.10 19.03 -5.68
C TYR A 60 4.12 17.49 -5.85
N LEU A 61 5.32 16.89 -5.91
CA LEU A 61 5.48 15.43 -6.01
C LEU A 61 4.98 14.71 -4.75
N LEU A 62 5.37 15.18 -3.56
CA LEU A 62 5.00 14.58 -2.27
C LEU A 62 3.52 14.76 -1.92
N PHE A 63 2.83 15.70 -2.55
CA PHE A 63 1.38 15.83 -2.49
C PHE A 63 0.69 14.94 -3.54
N GLY A 64 1.19 14.93 -4.77
CA GLY A 64 0.58 14.23 -5.90
C GLY A 64 0.70 12.70 -5.84
N ILE A 65 1.88 12.16 -5.51
CA ILE A 65 2.13 10.71 -5.49
C ILE A 65 1.18 9.99 -4.50
N PRO A 66 1.00 10.44 -3.24
CA PRO A 66 0.01 9.85 -2.33
C PRO A 66 -1.43 9.84 -2.87
N LEU A 67 -1.83 10.86 -3.64
CA LEU A 67 -3.14 10.90 -4.29
C LEU A 67 -3.25 9.82 -5.38
N TYR A 68 -2.22 9.65 -6.21
CA TYR A 68 -2.18 8.56 -7.19
C TYR A 68 -2.16 7.18 -6.54
N ASN A 69 -1.39 7.02 -5.47
CA ASN A 69 -1.37 5.80 -4.66
C ASN A 69 -2.74 5.44 -4.10
N THR A 70 -3.53 6.44 -3.73
CA THR A 70 -4.92 6.24 -3.27
C THR A 70 -5.81 5.70 -4.38
N ILE A 71 -5.52 6.01 -5.65
CA ILE A 71 -6.23 5.48 -6.82
C ILE A 71 -5.76 4.04 -7.13
N PHE A 72 -4.44 3.84 -7.23
CA PHE A 72 -3.88 2.62 -7.82
C PHE A 72 -3.68 1.49 -6.80
N LEU A 73 -3.16 1.80 -5.61
CA LEU A 73 -2.73 0.78 -4.65
C LEU A 73 -3.87 -0.06 -4.07
N PRO A 74 -5.07 0.47 -3.76
CA PRO A 74 -6.18 -0.35 -3.28
C PRO A 74 -6.50 -1.54 -4.19
N LEU A 75 -6.53 -1.28 -5.50
CA LEU A 75 -6.79 -2.31 -6.51
C LEU A 75 -5.56 -3.23 -6.68
N ALA A 76 -4.36 -2.67 -6.78
CA ALA A 76 -3.14 -3.46 -6.95
C ALA A 76 -2.92 -4.44 -5.77
N LEU A 77 -3.15 -3.97 -4.54
CA LEU A 77 -3.06 -4.77 -3.32
C LEU A 77 -4.16 -5.84 -3.25
N ALA A 78 -5.38 -5.52 -3.70
CA ALA A 78 -6.45 -6.50 -3.81
C ALA A 78 -6.11 -7.62 -4.82
N VAL A 79 -5.58 -7.26 -5.99
CA VAL A 79 -5.12 -8.24 -6.99
C VAL A 79 -3.98 -9.08 -6.44
N MET A 80 -2.97 -8.47 -5.81
CA MET A 80 -1.87 -9.21 -5.19
C MET A 80 -2.36 -10.19 -4.13
N ALA A 81 -3.17 -9.74 -3.18
CA ALA A 81 -3.72 -10.57 -2.12
C ALA A 81 -4.58 -11.72 -2.67
N SER A 82 -5.47 -11.42 -3.62
CA SER A 82 -6.31 -12.42 -4.30
C SER A 82 -5.45 -13.49 -4.96
N ARG A 83 -4.40 -13.10 -5.69
CA ARG A 83 -3.53 -14.06 -6.40
C ARG A 83 -2.62 -14.86 -5.47
N ILE A 84 -2.22 -14.31 -4.33
CA ILE A 84 -1.46 -15.02 -3.30
C ILE A 84 -2.34 -16.06 -2.59
N CYS A 85 -3.64 -15.80 -2.45
CA CYS A 85 -4.59 -16.71 -1.78
C CYS A 85 -5.35 -17.66 -2.73
N ASP A 86 -5.26 -17.45 -4.05
CA ASP A 86 -5.98 -18.20 -5.08
C ASP A 86 -5.55 -19.68 -5.19
N ALA A 87 -4.29 -19.98 -4.87
CA ALA A 87 -3.79 -21.35 -4.88
C ALA A 87 -4.52 -22.24 -3.86
N GLU A 88 -5.09 -21.64 -2.83
CA GLU A 88 -5.81 -22.34 -1.78
C GLU A 88 -7.32 -22.45 -2.11
N ASN A 89 -7.95 -21.41 -2.66
CA ASN A 89 -9.38 -21.44 -3.01
C ASN A 89 -9.72 -22.33 -4.22
N ARG A 90 -8.89 -22.37 -5.28
CA ARG A 90 -9.20 -23.17 -6.49
C ARG A 90 -8.89 -24.65 -6.39
N GLY A 91 -7.91 -25.05 -5.57
CA GLY A 91 -7.41 -26.42 -5.54
C GLY A 91 -8.07 -27.33 -4.50
N ASN A 92 -8.97 -26.79 -3.67
CA ASN A 92 -9.43 -27.43 -2.42
C ASN A 92 -8.27 -28.03 -1.59
N THR A 93 -7.08 -27.43 -1.74
CA THR A 93 -5.80 -27.91 -1.22
C THR A 93 -5.67 -27.63 0.28
N TRP A 94 -6.66 -26.98 0.87
CA TRP A 94 -6.75 -26.69 2.30
C TRP A 94 -6.56 -27.94 3.14
N LYS A 95 -7.17 -29.07 2.75
CA LYS A 95 -7.06 -30.35 3.48
C LYS A 95 -5.64 -30.93 3.41
N LEU A 96 -4.96 -30.78 2.28
CA LEU A 96 -3.57 -31.22 2.08
C LEU A 96 -2.54 -30.29 2.74
N LEU A 97 -2.85 -28.99 2.86
CA LEU A 97 -1.98 -28.02 3.52
C LEU A 97 -2.03 -28.15 5.05
N CYS A 98 -3.21 -28.46 5.60
CA CYS A 98 -3.37 -28.71 7.04
C CYS A 98 -2.64 -29.96 7.54
N THR A 99 -2.28 -30.90 6.65
CA THR A 99 -1.45 -32.07 7.02
C THR A 99 0.05 -31.77 6.99
N MET A 100 0.48 -30.70 6.31
CA MET A 100 1.89 -30.34 6.11
C MET A 100 2.35 -29.11 6.89
N GLN A 101 1.46 -28.18 7.25
CA GLN A 101 1.80 -26.92 7.91
C GLN A 101 0.64 -26.37 8.78
N GLU A 102 0.97 -25.70 9.89
CA GLU A 102 -0.04 -25.06 10.74
C GLU A 102 -0.73 -23.90 9.99
N LYS A 103 -2.08 -23.88 10.01
CA LYS A 103 -2.90 -22.78 9.45
C LYS A 103 -2.43 -21.39 9.92
N LYS A 104 -2.03 -21.29 11.19
CA LYS A 104 -1.54 -20.05 11.81
C LYS A 104 -0.30 -19.48 11.09
N GLN A 105 0.65 -20.36 10.77
CA GLN A 105 1.90 -20.00 10.14
C GLN A 105 1.71 -19.65 8.67
N LEU A 106 0.77 -20.30 7.98
CA LEU A 106 0.42 -19.96 6.60
C LEU A 106 -0.07 -18.51 6.49
N PHE A 107 -0.95 -18.08 7.40
CA PHE A 107 -1.45 -16.70 7.45
C PHE A 107 -0.31 -15.69 7.65
N ASP A 108 0.58 -15.97 8.61
CA ASP A 108 1.70 -15.08 8.93
C ASP A 108 2.71 -14.98 7.78
N ILE A 109 2.98 -16.09 7.09
CA ILE A 109 3.92 -16.11 5.97
C ILE A 109 3.36 -15.37 4.75
N LYS A 110 2.06 -15.50 4.46
CA LYS A 110 1.41 -14.72 3.39
C LYS A 110 1.43 -13.23 3.71
N LEU A 111 1.20 -12.87 4.97
CA LEU A 111 1.27 -11.48 5.41
C LEU A 111 2.70 -10.93 5.32
N LEU A 112 3.70 -11.73 5.68
CA LEU A 112 5.12 -11.37 5.53
C LEU A 112 5.49 -11.19 4.06
N LEU A 113 5.04 -12.08 3.17
CA LEU A 113 5.25 -11.94 1.73
C LEU A 113 4.60 -10.66 1.19
N GLY A 114 3.38 -10.34 1.62
CA GLY A 114 2.75 -9.05 1.32
C GLY A 114 3.55 -7.85 1.82
N GLY A 115 4.11 -7.95 3.03
CA GLY A 115 5.02 -6.94 3.57
C GLY A 115 6.29 -6.76 2.73
N LEU A 116 6.88 -7.84 2.21
CA LEU A 116 8.01 -7.77 1.29
C LEU A 116 7.64 -7.08 -0.03
N TYR A 117 6.45 -7.34 -0.57
CA TYR A 117 5.96 -6.62 -1.76
C TYR A 117 5.68 -5.14 -1.48
N ALA A 118 5.13 -4.81 -0.30
CA ALA A 118 4.95 -3.42 0.13
C ALA A 118 6.29 -2.70 0.34
N LEU A 119 7.31 -3.38 0.89
CA LEU A 119 8.67 -2.85 0.96
C LEU A 119 9.27 -2.64 -0.43
N PHE A 120 9.07 -3.59 -1.35
CA PHE A 120 9.53 -3.46 -2.73
C PHE A 120 8.88 -2.28 -3.44
N LEU A 121 7.56 -2.12 -3.31
CA LEU A 121 6.83 -0.94 -3.80
C LEU A 121 7.40 0.35 -3.20
N THR A 122 7.57 0.39 -1.88
CA THR A 122 8.11 1.56 -1.17
C THR A 122 9.53 1.90 -1.65
N ALA A 123 10.36 0.89 -1.93
CA ALA A 123 11.71 1.09 -2.48
C ALA A 123 11.66 1.63 -3.91
N LEU A 124 10.71 1.18 -4.74
CA LEU A 124 10.51 1.74 -6.09
C LEU A 124 10.07 3.20 -6.03
N GLU A 125 9.12 3.55 -5.18
CA GLU A 125 8.69 4.95 -4.99
C GLU A 125 9.76 5.83 -4.35
N ALA A 126 10.59 5.25 -3.47
CA ALA A 126 11.76 5.93 -2.94
C ALA A 126 12.73 6.35 -4.07
N LEU A 127 12.86 5.54 -5.13
CA LEU A 127 13.67 5.86 -6.31
C LEU A 127 12.94 6.81 -7.27
N LEU A 128 11.60 6.75 -7.32
CA LEU A 128 10.78 7.55 -8.23
C LEU A 128 10.96 9.06 -8.00
N ILE A 129 10.87 9.53 -6.75
CA ILE A 129 10.95 10.95 -6.42
C ILE A 129 12.28 11.59 -6.84
N PRO A 130 13.47 11.06 -6.45
CA PRO A 130 14.73 11.61 -6.91
C PRO A 130 14.92 11.45 -8.42
N ALA A 131 14.41 10.39 -9.04
CA ALA A 131 14.45 10.24 -10.50
C ALA A 131 13.66 11.35 -11.22
N LEU A 132 12.45 11.66 -10.74
CA LEU A 132 11.66 12.78 -11.25
C LEU A 132 12.34 14.13 -10.99
N GLY A 133 13.03 14.30 -9.85
CA GLY A 133 13.79 15.51 -9.55
C GLY A 133 14.99 15.76 -10.47
N GLN A 134 15.47 14.76 -11.22
CA GLN A 134 16.50 14.93 -12.26
C GLN A 134 15.91 15.36 -13.61
N ILE A 135 14.60 15.15 -13.82
CA ILE A 135 13.93 15.39 -15.10
C ILE A 135 13.14 16.71 -15.05
N ILE A 136 12.45 16.94 -13.94
CA ILE A 136 11.64 18.14 -13.69
C ILE A 136 12.57 19.23 -13.17
N PRO A 137 12.48 20.48 -13.67
CA PRO A 137 13.35 21.59 -13.25
C PRO A 137 12.95 22.10 -11.86
N ILE A 138 13.30 21.35 -10.81
CA ILE A 138 13.00 21.66 -9.40
C ILE A 138 14.17 22.46 -8.81
N THR A 139 13.88 23.62 -8.21
CA THR A 139 14.86 24.45 -7.49
C THR A 139 14.78 24.27 -5.97
N GLN A 140 13.69 23.69 -5.48
CA GLN A 140 13.50 23.37 -4.06
C GLN A 140 14.59 22.42 -3.53
N ALA A 141 15.10 22.69 -2.33
CA ALA A 141 15.97 21.74 -1.63
C ALA A 141 15.20 20.44 -1.31
N PHE A 142 15.86 19.28 -1.41
CA PHE A 142 15.22 17.99 -1.19
C PHE A 142 14.65 17.87 0.25
N PRO A 143 13.32 17.75 0.42
CA PRO A 143 12.68 17.80 1.73
C PRO A 143 12.75 16.43 2.44
N VAL A 144 13.93 16.07 2.95
CA VAL A 144 14.24 14.76 3.56
C VAL A 144 13.19 14.34 4.61
N ARG A 145 12.76 15.26 5.47
CA ARG A 145 11.77 14.97 6.52
C ARG A 145 10.44 14.48 5.94
N HIS A 146 9.87 15.22 4.99
CA HIS A 146 8.58 14.88 4.39
C HIS A 146 8.67 13.62 3.54
N TYR A 147 9.79 13.45 2.84
CA TYR A 147 10.10 12.26 2.07
C TYR A 147 10.15 10.98 2.94
N LEU A 148 10.85 11.01 4.08
CA LEU A 148 10.92 9.84 4.98
C LEU A 148 9.57 9.51 5.61
N ILE A 149 8.79 10.53 6.00
CA ILE A 149 7.43 10.33 6.52
C ILE A 149 6.55 9.70 5.45
N PHE A 150 6.60 10.21 4.22
CA PHE A 150 5.88 9.66 3.07
C PHE A 150 6.19 8.17 2.87
N LEU A 151 7.47 7.77 2.84
CA LEU A 151 7.85 6.36 2.68
C LEU A 151 7.35 5.49 3.83
N GLY A 152 7.41 5.98 5.07
CA GLY A 152 6.89 5.29 6.24
C GLY A 152 5.38 5.07 6.14
N VAL A 153 4.63 6.11 5.78
CA VAL A 153 3.17 6.03 5.56
C VAL A 153 2.84 5.07 4.43
N LEU A 154 3.51 5.20 3.28
CA LEU A 154 3.31 4.35 2.11
C LEU A 154 3.46 2.87 2.47
N PHE A 155 4.55 2.51 3.15
CA PHE A 155 4.80 1.14 3.57
C PHE A 155 3.72 0.62 4.53
N VAL A 156 3.46 1.36 5.60
CA VAL A 156 2.54 0.94 6.67
C VAL A 156 1.11 0.81 6.14
N VAL A 157 0.64 1.80 5.38
CA VAL A 157 -0.72 1.80 4.82
C VAL A 157 -0.86 0.69 3.77
N SER A 158 0.13 0.51 2.89
CA SER A 158 0.12 -0.59 1.91
C SER A 158 0.06 -1.96 2.57
N TRP A 159 0.84 -2.16 3.63
CA TRP A 159 0.86 -3.43 4.35
C TRP A 159 -0.46 -3.69 5.10
N ALA A 160 -1.07 -2.64 5.66
CA ALA A 160 -2.36 -2.72 6.31
C ALA A 160 -3.51 -3.03 5.34
N LEU A 161 -3.55 -2.35 4.20
CA LEU A 161 -4.53 -2.64 3.15
C LEU A 161 -4.33 -4.03 2.55
N PHE A 162 -3.07 -4.48 2.41
CA PHE A 162 -2.79 -5.86 2.01
C PHE A 162 -3.34 -6.86 3.01
N LEU A 163 -3.14 -6.68 4.32
CA LEU A 163 -3.70 -7.56 5.34
C LEU A 163 -5.22 -7.65 5.23
N MET A 164 -5.89 -6.51 5.10
CA MET A 164 -7.34 -6.45 4.92
C MET A 164 -7.78 -7.27 3.70
N GLN A 165 -7.10 -7.08 2.56
CA GLN A 165 -7.39 -7.83 1.33
C GLN A 165 -7.04 -9.32 1.42
N GLN A 166 -5.99 -9.67 2.15
CA GLN A 166 -5.63 -11.06 2.45
C GLN A 166 -6.75 -11.72 3.26
N ILE A 167 -7.25 -11.06 4.32
CA ILE A 167 -8.33 -11.60 5.14
C ILE A 167 -9.59 -11.82 4.29
N LEU A 168 -9.98 -10.83 3.48
CA LEU A 168 -11.11 -10.97 2.57
C LEU A 168 -10.94 -12.14 1.59
N SER A 169 -9.75 -12.27 1.00
CA SER A 169 -9.44 -13.33 0.03
C SER A 169 -9.40 -14.73 0.64
N LEU A 170 -9.08 -14.85 1.92
CA LEU A 170 -9.07 -16.13 2.63
C LEU A 170 -10.46 -16.51 3.18
N LEU A 171 -11.24 -15.52 3.62
CA LEU A 171 -12.57 -15.75 4.18
C LEU A 171 -13.63 -15.93 3.09
N ILE A 172 -13.52 -15.25 1.96
CA ILE A 172 -14.47 -15.32 0.86
C ILE A 172 -13.97 -16.29 -0.21
N GLU A 173 -14.81 -17.25 -0.61
CA GLU A 173 -14.43 -18.25 -1.63
C GLU A 173 -14.33 -17.63 -3.02
N SER A 174 -15.27 -16.73 -3.35
CA SER A 174 -15.25 -15.99 -4.61
C SER A 174 -14.13 -14.94 -4.62
N GLN A 175 -13.18 -15.12 -5.53
CA GLN A 175 -12.07 -14.19 -5.74
C GLN A 175 -12.52 -12.81 -6.24
N LEU A 176 -13.68 -12.73 -6.90
CA LEU A 176 -14.16 -11.47 -7.48
C LEU A 176 -14.58 -10.47 -6.40
N ILE A 177 -15.12 -10.94 -5.27
CA ILE A 177 -15.65 -10.05 -4.23
C ILE A 177 -14.55 -9.21 -3.56
N PRO A 178 -13.41 -9.79 -3.08
CA PRO A 178 -12.29 -8.99 -2.59
C PRO A 178 -11.76 -7.98 -3.61
N LEU A 179 -11.72 -8.34 -4.90
CA LEU A 179 -11.29 -7.44 -5.97
C LEU A 179 -12.25 -6.25 -6.13
N PHE A 180 -13.56 -6.49 -6.12
CA PHE A 180 -14.56 -5.41 -6.14
C PHE A 180 -14.47 -4.53 -4.90
N ILE A 181 -14.24 -5.09 -3.71
CA ILE A 181 -14.03 -4.30 -2.49
C ILE A 181 -12.77 -3.44 -2.62
N GLY A 182 -11.67 -3.97 -3.18
CA GLY A 182 -10.47 -3.20 -3.47
C GLY A 182 -10.69 -2.05 -4.45
N LEU A 183 -11.47 -2.32 -5.51
CA LEU A 183 -11.85 -1.31 -6.49
C LEU A 183 -12.74 -0.22 -5.90
N LEU A 184 -13.80 -0.58 -5.15
CA LEU A 184 -14.63 0.39 -4.44
C LEU A 184 -13.80 1.18 -3.42
N GLY A 185 -12.83 0.52 -2.79
CA GLY A 185 -11.86 1.13 -1.91
C GLY A 185 -11.06 2.25 -2.56
N SER A 186 -10.62 2.13 -3.82
CA SER A 186 -9.93 3.23 -4.49
C SER A 186 -10.84 4.43 -4.72
N PHE A 187 -12.09 4.22 -5.13
CA PHE A 187 -13.06 5.31 -5.23
C PHE A 187 -13.27 6.00 -3.88
N VAL A 188 -13.53 5.23 -2.83
CA VAL A 188 -13.70 5.75 -1.46
C VAL A 188 -12.47 6.53 -1.00
N GLY A 189 -11.27 6.01 -1.27
CA GLY A 189 -10.01 6.67 -0.96
C GLY A 189 -9.87 8.01 -1.67
N VAL A 190 -10.12 8.07 -2.98
CA VAL A 190 -10.01 9.33 -3.76
C VAL A 190 -11.02 10.34 -3.28
N PHE A 191 -12.27 9.93 -3.07
CA PHE A 191 -13.31 10.82 -2.59
C PHE A 191 -13.05 11.30 -1.16
N SER A 192 -12.24 10.58 -0.38
CA SER A 192 -11.82 11.02 0.96
C SER A 192 -11.04 12.33 0.96
N ALA A 193 -10.41 12.70 -0.17
CA ALA A 193 -9.74 13.99 -0.33
C ALA A 193 -10.69 15.20 -0.23
N PHE A 194 -11.97 15.01 -0.59
CA PHE A 194 -12.98 16.08 -0.59
C PHE A 194 -13.71 16.24 0.74
N PHE A 195 -13.53 15.31 1.68
CA PHE A 195 -14.14 15.39 2.99
C PHE A 195 -13.20 16.06 4.00
N PRO A 196 -13.75 16.68 5.07
CA PRO A 196 -12.95 17.21 6.16
C PRO A 196 -12.11 16.10 6.79
N MET A 197 -10.78 16.28 6.77
CA MET A 197 -9.80 15.29 7.25
C MET A 197 -10.04 14.89 8.71
N ASP A 198 -10.56 15.81 9.52
CA ASP A 198 -10.79 15.62 10.96
C ASP A 198 -12.11 14.94 11.30
N LYS A 199 -12.92 14.56 10.31
CA LYS A 199 -14.25 13.98 10.54
C LYS A 199 -14.43 12.64 9.85
N VAL A 200 -14.35 12.59 8.52
CA VAL A 200 -14.81 11.42 7.75
C VAL A 200 -13.63 10.63 7.22
N THR A 201 -12.62 11.32 6.70
CA THR A 201 -11.47 10.71 6.01
C THR A 201 -10.71 9.73 6.89
N GLY A 202 -10.57 10.03 8.19
CA GLY A 202 -9.92 9.14 9.16
C GLY A 202 -10.62 7.78 9.37
N PHE A 203 -11.89 7.62 8.98
CA PHE A 203 -12.56 6.31 9.07
C PHE A 203 -12.38 5.44 7.82
N LEU A 204 -11.84 6.00 6.74
CA LEU A 204 -11.75 5.33 5.45
C LEU A 204 -10.33 4.76 5.28
N PRO A 205 -10.10 3.45 5.42
CA PRO A 205 -8.75 2.88 5.44
C PRO A 205 -7.98 3.14 4.14
N TRP A 206 -8.67 3.23 3.00
CA TRP A 206 -8.08 3.54 1.71
C TRP A 206 -7.60 4.99 1.56
N GLY A 207 -8.13 5.93 2.35
CA GLY A 207 -7.73 7.34 2.34
C GLY A 207 -6.47 7.64 3.15
N TYR A 208 -5.86 6.65 3.82
CA TYR A 208 -4.76 6.89 4.75
C TYR A 208 -3.45 7.34 4.10
N TYR A 209 -3.27 7.13 2.79
CA TYR A 209 -2.18 7.77 2.05
C TYR A 209 -2.30 9.31 2.06
N ILE A 210 -3.53 9.84 2.05
CA ILE A 210 -3.82 11.27 2.12
C ILE A 210 -3.75 11.78 3.56
N VAL A 211 -4.26 11.01 4.52
CA VAL A 211 -4.19 11.38 5.96
C VAL A 211 -2.74 11.60 6.41
N GLY A 212 -1.82 10.76 5.91
CA GLY A 212 -0.39 10.83 6.20
C GLY A 212 0.38 11.94 5.47
N LEU A 213 -0.29 12.74 4.63
CA LEU A 213 0.33 13.92 4.01
C LEU A 213 0.77 14.92 5.07
N THR A 214 1.99 15.42 4.88
CA THR A 214 2.58 16.52 5.67
C THR A 214 2.70 17.81 4.88
N VAL A 215 2.17 17.81 3.66
CA VAL A 215 2.08 18.95 2.76
C VAL A 215 0.64 19.06 2.30
N SER A 216 0.11 20.27 2.28
CA SER A 216 -1.19 20.58 1.69
C SER A 216 -1.02 21.65 0.62
N SER A 217 -2.07 21.84 -0.17
CA SER A 217 -2.08 22.82 -1.24
C SER A 217 -3.34 23.66 -1.18
N TRP A 218 -3.23 24.89 -1.67
CA TRP A 218 -4.37 25.70 -2.06
C TRP A 218 -4.18 26.14 -3.50
N TYR A 219 -5.28 26.21 -4.24
CA TYR A 219 -5.28 26.53 -5.66
C TYR A 219 -5.67 27.99 -5.84
N ASP A 220 -4.81 28.77 -6.47
CA ASP A 220 -5.11 30.12 -6.91
C ASP A 220 -5.75 30.07 -8.30
N GLU A 221 -7.01 30.52 -8.39
CA GLU A 221 -7.77 30.50 -9.62
C GLU A 221 -7.32 31.57 -10.62
N GLU A 222 -6.82 32.72 -10.14
CA GLU A 222 -6.38 33.82 -11.00
C GLU A 222 -5.06 33.49 -11.69
N SER A 223 -4.07 33.03 -10.92
CA SER A 223 -2.76 32.65 -11.47
C SER A 223 -2.74 31.23 -12.06
N ARG A 224 -3.76 30.40 -11.76
CA ARG A 224 -3.82 28.97 -12.12
C ARG A 224 -2.60 28.19 -11.62
N VAL A 225 -2.14 28.52 -10.42
CA VAL A 225 -1.00 27.89 -9.73
C VAL A 225 -1.46 27.35 -8.37
N SER A 226 -0.93 26.19 -7.99
CA SER A 226 -1.12 25.58 -6.68
C SER A 226 0.07 25.96 -5.82
N HIS A 227 -0.20 26.52 -4.66
CA HIS A 227 0.81 26.84 -3.66
C HIS A 227 0.82 25.77 -2.59
N PHE A 228 2.01 25.34 -2.18
CA PHE A 228 2.18 24.27 -1.22
C PHE A 228 2.66 24.80 0.13
N TYR A 229 2.16 24.22 1.20
CA TYR A 229 2.55 24.57 2.55
C TYR A 229 2.57 23.33 3.45
N GLU A 230 3.42 23.38 4.47
CA GLU A 230 3.54 22.29 5.43
C GLU A 230 2.32 22.21 6.35
N VAL A 231 1.90 20.99 6.65
CA VAL A 231 0.86 20.70 7.64
C VAL A 231 1.38 19.69 8.66
N PRO A 232 0.97 19.81 9.94
CA PRO A 232 1.39 18.86 10.96
C PRO A 232 0.87 17.46 10.64
N PHE A 233 1.69 16.45 10.93
CA PHE A 233 1.28 15.06 10.77
C PHE A 233 0.13 14.72 11.71
N ARG A 234 -0.91 14.08 11.18
CA ARG A 234 -2.16 13.76 11.89
C ARG A 234 -2.00 12.50 12.76
N TRP A 235 -1.18 12.60 13.80
CA TRP A 235 -0.86 11.50 14.71
C TRP A 235 -2.08 10.76 15.29
N PRO A 236 -3.15 11.44 15.79
CA PRO A 236 -4.27 10.73 16.41
C PRO A 236 -4.94 9.73 15.46
N TRP A 237 -5.19 10.14 14.21
CA TRP A 237 -5.77 9.28 13.18
C TRP A 237 -4.83 8.15 12.78
N PHE A 238 -3.54 8.46 12.58
CA PHE A 238 -2.57 7.44 12.20
C PHE A 238 -2.37 6.38 13.30
N LEU A 239 -2.36 6.78 14.57
CA LEU A 239 -2.30 5.86 15.69
C LEU A 239 -3.57 5.01 15.80
N ALA A 240 -4.75 5.60 15.64
CA ALA A 240 -6.01 4.86 15.61
C ALA A 240 -6.01 3.80 14.49
N PHE A 241 -5.50 4.15 13.31
CA PHE A 241 -5.33 3.21 12.20
C PHE A 241 -4.39 2.05 12.52
N LEU A 242 -3.25 2.32 13.16
CA LEU A 242 -2.34 1.26 13.59
C LEU A 242 -3.00 0.30 14.59
N ILE A 243 -3.79 0.84 15.53
CA ILE A 243 -4.55 0.02 16.48
C ILE A 243 -5.59 -0.83 15.74
N VAL A 244 -6.36 -0.25 14.81
CA VAL A 244 -7.34 -0.97 13.99
C VAL A 244 -6.66 -2.06 13.17
N PHE A 245 -5.50 -1.78 12.57
CA PHE A 245 -4.70 -2.75 11.83
C PHE A 245 -4.25 -3.93 12.72
N LEU A 246 -3.79 -3.66 13.93
CA LEU A 246 -3.43 -4.71 14.91
C LEU A 246 -4.65 -5.55 15.30
N ILE A 247 -5.78 -4.91 15.58
CA ILE A 247 -7.03 -5.62 15.89
C ILE A 247 -7.45 -6.50 14.70
N LEU A 248 -7.41 -5.95 13.49
CA LEU A 248 -7.74 -6.64 12.25
C LEU A 248 -6.85 -7.87 12.03
N TYR A 249 -5.56 -7.78 12.36
CA TYR A 249 -4.64 -8.91 12.32
C TYR A 249 -5.09 -10.05 13.25
N PHE A 250 -5.34 -9.76 14.52
CA PHE A 250 -5.73 -10.78 15.49
C PHE A 250 -7.12 -11.36 15.18
N VAL A 251 -8.09 -10.52 14.84
CA VAL A 251 -9.46 -10.93 14.51
C VAL A 251 -9.47 -11.74 13.21
N GLY A 252 -8.87 -11.23 12.14
CA GLY A 252 -8.80 -11.90 10.85
C GLY A 252 -8.11 -13.25 10.94
N LYS A 253 -7.00 -13.33 11.68
CA LYS A 253 -6.30 -14.58 11.97
C LYS A 253 -7.19 -15.55 12.75
N ARG A 254 -7.91 -15.09 13.78
CA ARG A 254 -8.82 -15.94 14.55
C ARG A 254 -9.97 -16.48 13.70
N LEU A 255 -10.58 -15.64 12.86
CA LEU A 255 -11.64 -16.03 11.93
C LEU A 255 -11.14 -17.07 10.93
N PHE A 256 -9.96 -16.83 10.35
CA PHE A 256 -9.34 -17.77 9.43
C PHE A 256 -9.06 -19.14 10.06
N LEU A 257 -8.61 -19.17 11.33
CA LEU A 257 -8.39 -20.42 12.05
C LEU A 257 -9.69 -21.19 12.34
N LYS A 258 -10.79 -20.48 12.59
CA LYS A 258 -12.12 -21.06 12.86
C LYS A 258 -12.85 -21.51 11.59
N LYS A 259 -12.43 -21.06 10.41
CA LYS A 259 -13.04 -21.47 9.15
C LYS A 259 -12.83 -22.98 8.96
N GLU A 260 -13.95 -23.72 9.01
CA GLU A 260 -14.01 -25.14 8.70
C GLU A 260 -13.72 -25.36 7.20
N VAL A 261 -13.11 -26.50 6.88
CA VAL A 261 -12.59 -26.86 5.53
C VAL A 261 -13.31 -28.11 5.02
#